data_AF-A0A174VE63-F1
#
_entry.id   AF-A0A174VE63-F1
#
_cell.length_a   1.000
_cell.length_b   1.000
_cell.length_c   1.000
_cell.angle_alpha   90.00
_cell.angle_beta   90.00
_cell.angle_gamma   90.00
#
_symmetry.space_group_name_H-M   'P 1'
#
loop_
_entity.id
_entity.type
_entity.pdbx_description
1 polymer ?
#
loop_
_entity_poly.entity_id
_entity_poly.type
_entity_poly.pdbx_seq_one_letter_code
_entity_poly.pdbx_strand_id
1 'polypeptide(L)'
;METKVTKDGFVWLVVPDNYAMEMWKANLATLYVLHNDDSETMVETDLQMADAIHDGERIGIEVGFIKGLLPACPQCGSRLVPSRNPEYEWECLECDEDFKTCEL
;
A
#
# COMPACT_ATOMS: atom_id res chain seq x y z
N MET A 1 -7.86 -11.03 12.11
CA MET A 1 -7.67 -10.07 11.00
C MET A 1 -8.29 -8.77 11.44
N GLU A 2 -7.57 -7.67 11.25
CA GLU A 2 -7.99 -6.31 11.58
C GLU A 2 -7.78 -5.40 10.38
N THR A 3 -8.38 -4.21 10.40
CA THR A 3 -8.18 -3.21 9.34
C THR A 3 -7.27 -2.11 9.86
N LYS A 4 -6.26 -1.74 9.06
CA LYS A 4 -5.42 -0.54 9.29
C LYS A 4 -5.69 0.46 8.17
N VAL A 5 -5.73 1.75 8.51
CA VAL A 5 -5.78 2.86 7.55
C VAL A 5 -4.56 3.72 7.77
N THR A 6 -3.78 3.98 6.73
CA THR A 6 -2.60 4.85 6.77
C THR A 6 -3.00 6.32 6.58
N LYS A 7 -2.08 7.24 6.89
CA LYS A 7 -2.34 8.69 6.86
C LYS A 7 -2.66 9.22 5.46
N ASP A 8 -2.06 8.60 4.45
CA ASP A 8 -2.27 8.88 3.03
C ASP A 8 -3.53 8.20 2.48
N GLY A 9 -4.26 7.44 3.29
CA GLY A 9 -5.60 6.95 2.99
C GLY A 9 -5.68 5.53 2.47
N PHE A 10 -4.57 4.79 2.37
CA PHE A 10 -4.61 3.37 2.03
C PHE A 10 -5.22 2.55 3.16
N VAL A 11 -5.96 1.51 2.77
CA VAL A 11 -6.67 0.60 3.66
C VAL A 11 -6.07 -0.79 3.49
N TRP A 12 -5.72 -1.38 4.62
CA TRP A 12 -5.01 -2.65 4.70
C TRP A 12 -5.81 -3.66 5.52
N LEU A 13 -5.95 -4.87 5.00
CA LEU A 13 -6.36 -6.03 5.78
C LEU A 13 -5.12 -6.64 6.43
N VAL A 14 -4.97 -6.50 7.73
CA VAL A 14 -3.86 -7.09 8.48
C VAL A 14 -4.12 -8.57 8.69
N VAL A 15 -3.18 -9.38 8.20
CA VAL A 15 -3.22 -10.83 8.18
C VAL A 15 -2.32 -11.37 9.29
N PRO A 16 -2.79 -12.32 10.12
CA PRO A 16 -1.92 -12.97 11.11
C PRO A 16 -0.79 -13.76 10.42
N ASP A 17 0.39 -13.78 11.03
CA ASP A 17 1.64 -14.32 10.46
C ASP A 17 1.50 -15.72 9.87
N ASN A 18 0.78 -16.61 10.56
CA ASN A 18 0.56 -17.98 10.11
C ASN A 18 -0.21 -18.02 8.77
N TYR A 19 -1.21 -17.16 8.61
CA TYR A 19 -1.98 -17.04 7.38
C TYR A 19 -1.19 -16.29 6.30
N ALA A 20 -0.43 -15.25 6.65
CA ALA A 20 0.40 -14.52 5.71
C ALA A 20 1.41 -15.45 5.03
N MET A 21 2.07 -16.33 5.79
CA MET A 21 3.02 -17.31 5.26
C MET A 21 2.35 -18.36 4.35
N GLU A 22 1.15 -18.82 4.70
CA GLU A 22 0.38 -19.73 3.84
C GLU A 22 -0.02 -19.06 2.52
N MET A 23 -0.51 -17.82 2.59
CA MET A 23 -0.89 -17.04 1.42
C MET A 23 0.30 -16.74 0.50
N TRP A 24 1.45 -16.41 1.08
CA TRP A 24 2.71 -16.18 0.36
C TRP A 24 3.14 -17.42 -0.41
N LYS A 25 3.27 -18.57 0.27
CA LYS A 25 3.68 -19.83 -0.35
C LYS A 25 2.75 -20.30 -1.46
N ALA A 26 1.45 -20.03 -1.30
CA ALA A 26 0.44 -20.36 -2.29
C ALA A 26 0.25 -19.27 -3.37
N ASN A 27 0.99 -18.16 -3.29
CA ASN A 27 0.90 -17.00 -4.18
C ASN A 27 -0.55 -16.51 -4.38
N LEU A 28 -1.31 -16.37 -3.28
CA LEU A 28 -2.74 -16.06 -3.32
C LEU A 28 -3.05 -14.56 -3.43
N ALA A 29 -2.13 -13.71 -2.96
CA ALA A 29 -2.28 -12.26 -2.97
C ALA A 29 -0.90 -11.59 -2.89
N THR A 30 -0.82 -10.34 -3.34
CA THR A 30 0.32 -9.47 -3.05
C THR A 30 0.29 -9.07 -1.57
N LEU A 31 1.39 -9.30 -0.87
CA LEU A 31 1.54 -9.02 0.55
C LEU A 31 2.51 -7.87 0.76
N TYR A 32 2.25 -7.08 1.80
CA TYR A 32 3.06 -5.94 2.17
C TYR A 32 3.42 -6.00 3.64
N VAL A 33 4.66 -5.66 3.97
CA VAL A 33 5.07 -5.36 5.34
C VAL A 33 4.57 -3.96 5.67
N LEU A 34 3.85 -3.81 6.78
CA LEU A 34 3.28 -2.55 7.26
C LEU A 34 4.11 -2.04 8.44
N HIS A 35 5.03 -1.13 8.16
CA HIS A 35 5.98 -0.61 9.13
C HIS A 35 5.30 0.30 10.14
N ASN A 36 5.99 0.53 11.26
CA ASN A 36 5.50 1.35 12.36
C ASN A 36 5.44 2.86 12.03
N ASP A 37 6.13 3.31 10.98
CA ASP A 37 6.14 4.70 10.53
C ASP A 37 5.02 5.04 9.53
N ASP A 38 4.05 4.13 9.36
CA ASP A 38 2.97 4.16 8.35
C ASP A 38 3.47 4.02 6.90
N SER A 39 4.71 3.60 6.68
CA SER A 39 5.15 3.13 5.36
C SER A 39 4.89 1.64 5.17
N GLU A 40 4.94 1.21 3.91
CA GLU A 40 4.79 -0.19 3.54
C GLU A 40 5.86 -0.61 2.54
N THR A 41 6.11 -1.92 2.47
CA THR A 41 7.01 -2.50 1.48
C THR A 41 6.43 -3.79 0.95
N MET A 42 6.39 -3.94 -0.37
CA MET A 42 5.95 -5.17 -1.00
C MET A 42 6.88 -6.32 -0.62
N VAL A 43 6.31 -7.46 -0.27
CA VAL A 43 7.06 -8.70 -0.06
C VAL A 43 7.36 -9.30 -1.43
N GLU A 44 8.64 -9.44 -1.76
CA GLU A 44 9.11 -9.98 -3.04
C GLU A 44 9.88 -11.29 -2.86
N THR A 45 10.34 -11.59 -1.65
CA THR A 45 11.21 -12.74 -1.35
C THR A 45 10.81 -13.47 -0.07
N ASP A 46 11.14 -14.76 -0.01
CA ASP A 46 10.96 -15.59 1.20
C ASP A 46 11.70 -15.03 2.41
N LEU A 47 12.86 -14.40 2.18
CA LEU A 47 13.66 -13.80 3.25
C LEU A 47 12.94 -12.59 3.86
N GLN A 48 12.40 -11.68 3.04
CA GLN A 48 11.62 -10.54 3.52
C GLN A 48 10.40 -10.99 4.34
N MET A 49 9.70 -12.04 3.89
CA MET A 49 8.57 -12.62 4.63
C MET A 49 9.02 -13.16 6.00
N ALA A 50 10.12 -13.91 6.04
CA ALA A 50 10.64 -14.48 7.27
C ALA A 50 11.13 -13.41 8.25
N ASP A 51 11.85 -12.40 7.76
CA ASP A 51 12.38 -11.29 8.55
C ASP A 51 11.23 -10.46 9.14
N ALA A 52 10.20 -10.13 8.35
CA ALA A 52 9.03 -9.38 8.83
C ALA A 52 8.30 -10.10 9.98
N ILE A 53 8.10 -11.42 9.87
CA ILE A 53 7.48 -12.22 10.93
C ILE A 53 8.38 -12.29 12.17
N HIS A 54 9.69 -12.47 11.98
CA HIS A 54 10.66 -12.52 13.07
C HIS A 54 10.71 -11.20 13.86
N ASP A 55 10.67 -10.08 13.14
CA ASP A 55 10.75 -8.74 13.72
C ASP A 55 9.41 -8.27 14.31
N GLY A 56 8.33 -9.06 14.14
CA GLY A 56 7.00 -8.75 14.63
C GLY A 56 6.31 -7.63 13.86
N GLU A 57 6.76 -7.38 12.63
CA GLU A 57 6.12 -6.44 11.73
C GLU A 57 4.77 -6.99 11.25
N ARG A 58 3.83 -6.09 10.96
CA ARG A 58 2.50 -6.50 10.51
C ARG A 58 2.51 -6.78 9.02
N ILE A 59 1.81 -7.81 8.60
CA ILE A 59 1.62 -8.10 7.18
C ILE A 59 0.20 -7.75 6.73
N GLY A 60 0.12 -7.03 5.62
CA GLY A 60 -1.11 -6.48 5.07
C GLY A 60 -1.38 -6.93 3.64
N ILE A 61 -2.65 -6.97 3.30
CA ILE A 61 -3.14 -6.97 1.92
C ILE A 61 -3.79 -5.61 1.68
N GLU A 62 -3.43 -4.95 0.59
CA GLU A 62 -4.11 -3.72 0.18
C GLU A 62 -5.56 -4.04 -0.22
N VAL A 63 -6.52 -3.35 0.38
CA VAL A 63 -7.94 -3.50 0.02
C VAL A 63 -8.51 -2.29 -0.72
N GLY A 64 -7.75 -1.19 -0.78
CA GLY A 64 -8.10 0.03 -1.50
C GLY A 64 -7.71 1.28 -0.72
N PHE A 65 -8.41 2.39 -0.99
CA PHE A 65 -8.07 3.70 -0.43
C PHE A 65 -9.30 4.57 -0.17
N ILE A 66 -9.16 5.53 0.73
CA ILE A 66 -10.16 6.55 1.03
C ILE A 66 -9.79 7.82 0.28
N LYS A 67 -10.48 8.10 -0.85
CA LYS A 67 -10.19 9.25 -1.73
C LYS A 67 -10.09 10.60 -1.01
N GLY A 68 -10.84 10.80 0.07
CA GLY A 68 -10.80 12.05 0.84
C GLY A 68 -9.49 12.30 1.60
N LEU A 69 -8.68 11.26 1.82
CA LEU A 69 -7.40 11.31 2.52
C LEU A 69 -6.20 11.35 1.57
N LEU A 70 -6.41 11.07 0.28
CA LEU A 70 -5.35 11.09 -0.73
C LEU A 70 -4.85 12.52 -1.00
N PRO A 71 -3.62 12.68 -1.54
CA PRO A 71 -3.09 13.99 -1.91
C PRO A 71 -3.96 14.74 -2.93
N ALA A 72 -3.76 16.06 -3.01
CA ALA A 72 -4.45 16.91 -3.98
C ALA A 72 -3.58 17.15 -5.21
N CYS A 73 -4.19 17.18 -6.39
CA CYS A 73 -3.54 17.55 -7.62
C CYS A 73 -3.02 18.99 -7.53
N PRO A 74 -1.73 19.25 -7.81
CA PRO A 74 -1.16 20.59 -7.72
C PRO A 74 -1.73 21.56 -8.76
N GLN A 75 -2.35 21.05 -9.83
CA GLN A 75 -2.90 21.86 -10.91
C GLN A 75 -4.37 22.25 -10.71
N CYS A 76 -5.23 21.33 -10.28
CA CYS A 76 -6.68 21.57 -10.18
C CYS A 76 -7.26 21.42 -8.76
N GLY A 77 -6.47 20.94 -7.78
CA GLY A 77 -6.91 20.72 -6.41
C GLY A 77 -7.79 19.49 -6.19
N SER A 78 -8.13 18.73 -7.23
CA SER A 78 -8.88 17.47 -7.12
C SER A 78 -8.08 16.41 -6.38
N ARG A 79 -8.74 15.49 -5.68
CA ARG A 79 -8.06 14.37 -5.02
C ARG A 79 -7.51 13.41 -6.06
N LEU A 80 -6.21 13.12 -5.95
CA LEU A 80 -5.52 12.12 -6.76
C LEU A 80 -6.04 10.71 -6.40
N VAL A 81 -5.71 9.75 -7.25
CA VAL A 81 -5.89 8.30 -7.02
C VAL A 81 -4.58 7.58 -7.34
N PRO A 82 -4.36 6.33 -6.87
CA PRO A 82 -3.21 5.55 -7.31
C PRO A 82 -3.15 5.44 -8.84
N SER A 83 -1.97 5.66 -9.41
CA SER A 83 -1.79 5.65 -10.86
C SER A 83 -1.97 4.24 -11.43
N ARG A 84 -2.52 4.19 -12.64
CA ARG A 84 -2.57 2.98 -13.47
C ARG A 84 -1.23 2.70 -14.16
N ASN A 85 -0.34 3.68 -14.21
CA ASN A 85 0.99 3.56 -14.78
C ASN A 85 2.00 3.23 -13.66
N PRO A 86 2.72 2.10 -13.72
CA PRO A 86 3.65 1.68 -12.67
C PRO A 86 4.87 2.59 -12.49
N GLU A 87 5.13 3.52 -13.42
CA GLU A 87 6.22 4.51 -13.27
C GLU A 87 5.87 5.70 -12.36
N TYR A 88 4.59 5.83 -11.98
CA TYR A 88 4.05 6.92 -11.18
C TYR A 88 3.23 6.38 -10.02
N GLU A 89 3.13 7.15 -8.94
CA GLU A 89 2.32 6.75 -7.79
C GLU A 89 0.89 7.30 -7.88
N TRP A 90 0.70 8.47 -8.50
CA TRP A 90 -0.56 9.20 -8.45
C TRP A 90 -1.06 9.60 -9.83
N GLU A 91 -2.38 9.60 -10.01
CA GLU A 91 -3.06 10.03 -11.23
C GLU A 91 -4.17 11.04 -10.89
N CYS A 92 -4.27 12.12 -11.66
CA CYS A 92 -5.39 13.05 -11.61
C CYS A 92 -6.36 12.79 -12.77
N LEU A 93 -7.51 12.18 -12.45
CA LEU A 93 -8.55 11.88 -13.45
C LEU A 93 -9.20 13.12 -14.10
N GLU A 94 -9.06 14.31 -13.49
CA GLU A 94 -9.61 15.55 -14.04
C GLU A 94 -8.62 16.25 -15.00
N CYS A 95 -7.32 16.10 -14.76
CA CYS A 95 -6.27 16.66 -15.62
C CYS A 95 -5.75 15.67 -16.66
N ASP A 96 -6.00 14.36 -16.47
CA ASP A 96 -5.43 13.26 -17.26
C ASP A 96 -3.89 13.26 -17.20
N GLU A 97 -3.35 13.48 -16.00
CA GLU A 97 -1.90 13.63 -15.72
C GLU A 97 -1.49 12.73 -14.56
N ASP A 98 -0.27 12.19 -14.63
CA ASP A 98 0.36 11.35 -13.62
C ASP A 98 1.43 12.13 -12.82
N PHE A 99 1.62 11.78 -11.55
CA PHE A 99 2.54 12.43 -10.63
C PHE A 99 3.32 11.41 -9.81
N LYS A 100 4.58 11.76 -9.54
CA LYS A 100 5.38 11.10 -8.51
C LYS A 100 5.14 11.73 -7.16
N THR A 101 5.33 10.97 -6.09
CA THR A 101 5.20 11.48 -4.72
C THR A 101 6.13 12.66 -4.43
N CYS A 102 7.29 12.74 -5.09
CA CYS A 102 8.22 13.87 -4.96
C CYS A 102 7.77 15.18 -5.66
N GLU A 103 6.67 15.14 -6.42
CA GLU A 103 6.12 16.29 -7.17
C GLU A 103 4.91 16.94 -6.47
N LEU A 104 4.50 16.40 -5.31
CA LEU A 104 3.32 16.82 -4.54
C LEU A 104 3.63 17.70 -3.33
#